data_AF-A0A661CTR4-F1
#
_entry.id   AF-A0A661CTR4-F1
#
_cell.length_a   1.000
_cell.length_b   1.000
_cell.length_c   1.000
_cell.angle_alpha   90.00
_cell.angle_beta   90.00
_cell.angle_gamma   90.00
#
_symmetry.space_group_name_H-M   'P 1'
#
loop_
_entity.id
_entity.type
_entity.pdbx_description
1 polymer ?
#
loop_
_entity_poly.entity_id
_entity_poly.type
_entity_poly.pdbx_seq_one_letter_code
_entity_poly.pdbx_strand_id
1 'polypeptide(L)'
;MNTQTNTEITEKFKGVINSERTIALLGIAAHRQNSKASPCPSDEQLAEFISGGLKGKQRQTMLAHLNRCSTCYYHWLEVASYLDSIEEATEKSNEFQQVREKGWQKWRDLRSFNGSFAVRYFAVPVTITITAILLIVVTALFVMKPPPTLNDNINAGFEVAATVQNPEQLTEQLAQLLKDTSLGINDPDISQPILAFSAGVEVAKATLTDITPSTEMSVWADSQWANEYELGRWFVLLWTMVQTPAAVPADFWRQQRAIGETLQARFSTRSPRDDITETILEVMLKPALSLLSQLQNKPNDQEVTAQLREHLAFAIWGISQL
;
A
#
# COMPACT_ATOMS: atom_id res chain seq x y z
N MET A 1 -8.90 14.80 -34.80
CA MET A 1 -8.10 16.04 -34.67
C MET A 1 -8.58 16.79 -33.42
N ASN A 2 -7.89 16.59 -32.29
CA ASN A 2 -7.90 17.43 -31.06
C ASN A 2 -7.06 16.82 -29.90
N THR A 3 -6.26 15.78 -30.15
CA THR A 3 -5.49 15.09 -29.11
C THR A 3 -4.14 15.76 -28.78
N GLN A 4 -3.64 16.66 -29.64
CA GLN A 4 -2.32 17.26 -29.46
C GLN A 4 -2.28 18.40 -28.41
N THR A 5 -3.40 19.05 -28.11
CA THR A 5 -3.42 20.16 -27.14
C THR A 5 -3.39 19.72 -25.68
N ASN A 6 -3.82 18.50 -25.35
CA ASN A 6 -3.85 18.03 -23.95
C ASN A 6 -2.48 17.54 -23.45
N THR A 7 -1.67 16.94 -24.32
CA THR A 7 -0.36 16.39 -23.93
C THR A 7 0.68 17.47 -23.66
N GLU A 8 0.61 18.61 -24.36
CA GLU A 8 1.53 19.74 -24.15
C GLU A 8 1.19 20.56 -22.89
N ILE A 9 -0.08 20.52 -22.48
CA ILE A 9 -0.57 21.10 -21.23
C ILE A 9 0.01 20.31 -20.05
N THR A 10 -0.13 18.97 -20.03
CA THR A 10 0.29 18.12 -18.90
C THR A 10 1.79 18.10 -18.63
N GLU A 11 2.66 18.04 -19.65
CA GLU A 11 4.13 18.08 -19.41
C GLU A 11 4.60 19.39 -18.77
N LYS A 12 3.94 20.51 -19.09
CA LYS A 12 4.27 21.82 -18.54
C LYS A 12 3.88 21.97 -17.07
N PHE A 13 2.87 21.24 -16.60
CA PHE A 13 2.42 21.27 -15.20
C PHE A 13 3.32 20.46 -14.26
N LYS A 14 3.87 19.33 -14.73
CA LYS A 14 4.68 18.42 -13.91
C LYS A 14 5.94 19.08 -13.34
N GLY A 15 6.60 19.93 -14.12
CA GLY A 15 7.79 20.68 -13.67
C GLY A 15 7.47 21.82 -12.68
N VAL A 16 6.31 22.45 -12.82
CA VAL A 16 5.89 23.59 -11.98
C VAL A 16 5.49 23.11 -10.58
N ILE A 17 4.70 22.02 -10.49
CA ILE A 17 4.18 21.47 -9.23
C ILE A 17 5.33 21.00 -8.32
N ASN A 18 6.36 20.35 -8.87
CA ASN A 18 7.50 19.87 -8.09
C ASN A 18 8.35 21.01 -7.51
N SER A 19 8.62 22.08 -8.27
CA SER A 19 9.39 23.23 -7.76
C SER A 19 8.61 24.05 -6.72
N GLU A 20 7.30 24.20 -6.91
CA GLU A 20 6.44 24.97 -6.01
C GLU A 20 6.21 24.25 -4.68
N ARG A 21 6.13 22.91 -4.68
CA ARG A 21 6.06 22.08 -3.47
C ARG A 21 7.31 22.25 -2.60
N THR A 22 8.50 22.26 -3.19
CA THR A 22 9.76 22.48 -2.46
C THR A 22 9.83 23.90 -1.87
N ILE A 23 9.38 24.92 -2.63
CA ILE A 23 9.34 26.31 -2.16
C ILE A 23 8.33 26.50 -1.01
N ALA A 24 7.17 25.83 -1.08
CA ALA A 24 6.15 25.88 -0.03
C ALA A 24 6.63 25.19 1.26
N LEU A 25 7.27 24.02 1.15
CA LEU A 25 7.85 23.30 2.29
C LEU A 25 8.95 24.12 2.98
N LEU A 26 9.82 24.79 2.21
CA LEU A 26 10.82 25.73 2.74
C LEU A 26 10.17 26.95 3.42
N GLY A 27 9.05 27.44 2.89
CA GLY A 27 8.29 28.55 3.47
C GLY A 27 7.67 28.22 4.84
N ILE A 28 7.13 27.00 5.00
CA ILE A 28 6.57 26.51 6.27
C ILE A 28 7.66 26.33 7.33
N ALA A 29 8.81 25.77 6.93
CA ALA A 29 9.95 25.60 7.84
C ALA A 29 10.54 26.95 8.32
N ALA A 30 10.48 27.99 7.48
CA ALA A 30 11.08 29.30 7.76
C ALA A 30 10.15 30.27 8.53
N HIS A 31 8.83 30.08 8.54
CA HIS A 31 7.89 31.05 9.08
C HIS A 31 6.92 30.48 10.12
N ARG A 32 7.42 30.31 11.35
CA ARG A 32 6.64 29.98 12.55
C ARG A 32 6.13 31.20 13.35
N GLN A 33 6.04 32.40 12.76
CA GLN A 33 5.75 33.64 13.49
C GLN A 33 4.40 34.30 13.17
N ASN A 34 3.42 34.08 14.06
CA ASN A 34 2.45 34.99 14.72
C ASN A 34 1.86 36.24 14.01
N SER A 35 1.88 36.33 12.68
CA SER A 35 1.14 37.39 11.97
C SER A 35 -0.27 36.89 11.64
N LYS A 36 -1.31 37.67 12.00
CA LYS A 36 -2.71 37.36 11.68
C LYS A 36 -2.84 37.05 10.19
N ALA A 37 -3.22 35.82 9.86
CA ALA A 37 -3.49 35.42 8.49
C ALA A 37 -4.60 36.32 7.90
N SER A 38 -4.48 36.64 6.61
CA SER A 38 -5.62 37.18 5.86
C SER A 38 -6.76 36.16 5.88
N PRO A 39 -8.02 36.56 5.64
CA PRO A 39 -9.12 35.61 5.44
C PRO A 39 -8.73 34.53 4.40
N CYS A 40 -9.20 33.31 4.63
CA CYS A 40 -8.98 32.21 3.68
C CYS A 40 -9.56 32.57 2.31
N PRO A 41 -8.88 32.21 1.21
CA PRO A 41 -9.43 32.34 -0.13
C PRO A 41 -10.69 31.49 -0.28
N SER A 42 -11.54 31.88 -1.23
CA SER A 42 -12.67 31.05 -1.66
C SER A 42 -12.18 29.79 -2.39
N ASP A 43 -13.02 28.75 -2.41
CA ASP A 43 -12.71 27.50 -3.11
C ASP A 43 -12.49 27.73 -4.61
N GLU A 44 -13.21 28.68 -5.22
CA GLU A 44 -13.02 29.05 -6.63
C GLU A 44 -11.62 29.64 -6.88
N GLN A 45 -11.12 30.48 -5.97
CA GLN A 45 -9.77 31.04 -6.07
C GLN A 45 -8.69 29.99 -5.86
N LEU A 46 -8.93 29.02 -4.98
CA LEU A 46 -8.01 27.90 -4.76
C LEU A 46 -7.99 26.96 -5.98
N ALA A 47 -9.14 26.67 -6.58
CA ALA A 47 -9.24 25.89 -7.81
C ALA A 47 -8.59 26.59 -9.02
N GLU A 48 -8.77 27.90 -9.15
CA GLU A 48 -8.11 28.71 -10.19
C GLU A 48 -6.58 28.76 -9.99
N PHE A 49 -6.11 28.72 -8.75
CA PHE A 49 -4.69 28.59 -8.43
C PHE A 49 -4.13 27.22 -8.87
N ILE A 50 -4.81 26.13 -8.47
CA ILE A 50 -4.38 24.75 -8.73
C ILE A 50 -4.35 24.44 -10.23
N SER A 51 -5.34 24.91 -10.98
CA SER A 51 -5.42 24.76 -12.44
C SER A 51 -4.43 25.66 -13.21
N GLY A 52 -3.62 26.47 -12.51
CA GLY A 52 -2.67 27.40 -13.12
C GLY A 52 -3.31 28.62 -13.79
N GLY A 53 -4.59 28.90 -13.50
CA GLY A 53 -5.30 30.09 -13.95
C GLY A 53 -4.73 31.38 -13.36
N LEU A 54 -4.30 31.36 -12.09
CA LEU A 54 -3.69 32.52 -11.43
C LEU A 54 -2.25 32.77 -11.93
N LYS A 55 -1.99 34.02 -12.34
CA LYS A 55 -0.68 34.49 -12.84
C LYS A 55 -0.18 35.73 -12.09
N GLY A 56 1.13 35.98 -12.15
CA GLY A 56 1.75 37.19 -11.61
C GLY A 56 1.50 37.42 -10.12
N LYS A 57 1.03 38.63 -9.76
CA LYS A 57 0.83 39.06 -8.37
C LYS A 57 -0.22 38.23 -7.61
N GLN A 58 -1.27 37.76 -8.29
CA GLN A 58 -2.31 36.94 -7.66
C GLN A 58 -1.77 35.57 -7.24
N ARG A 59 -0.98 34.92 -8.12
CA ARG A 59 -0.30 33.65 -7.80
C ARG A 59 0.65 33.79 -6.62
N GLN A 60 1.46 34.86 -6.61
CA GLN A 60 2.36 35.16 -5.49
C GLN A 60 1.60 35.43 -4.18
N THR A 61 0.46 36.11 -4.25
CA THR A 61 -0.40 36.36 -3.08
C THR A 61 -0.97 35.05 -2.52
N MET A 62 -1.40 34.13 -3.40
CA MET A 62 -1.89 32.81 -2.99
C MET A 62 -0.78 31.98 -2.34
N LEU A 63 0.42 31.91 -2.95
CA LEU A 63 1.58 31.22 -2.37
C LEU A 63 1.96 31.79 -0.99
N ALA A 64 1.96 33.12 -0.86
CA ALA A 64 2.21 33.78 0.42
C ALA A 64 1.14 33.46 1.48
N HIS A 65 -0.12 33.25 1.07
CA HIS A 65 -1.20 32.82 1.95
C HIS A 65 -1.03 31.35 2.37
N LEU A 66 -0.76 30.44 1.44
CA LEU A 66 -0.53 29.01 1.71
C LEU A 66 0.62 28.80 2.70
N ASN A 67 1.69 29.59 2.58
CA ASN A 67 2.81 29.57 3.53
C ASN A 67 2.44 30.00 4.97
N ARG A 68 1.28 30.65 5.17
CA ARG A 68 0.83 31.18 6.47
C ARG A 68 -0.41 30.48 7.02
N CYS A 69 -1.21 29.87 6.16
CA CYS A 69 -2.46 29.20 6.54
C CYS A 69 -2.33 27.69 6.32
N SER A 70 -2.11 26.94 7.41
CA SER A 70 -2.00 25.48 7.36
C SER A 70 -3.26 24.82 6.80
N THR A 71 -4.45 25.33 7.11
CA THR A 71 -5.72 24.81 6.59
C THR A 71 -5.78 24.88 5.06
N CYS A 72 -5.47 26.03 4.47
CA CYS A 72 -5.47 26.17 3.01
C CYS A 72 -4.35 25.37 2.35
N TYR A 73 -3.21 25.21 3.03
CA TYR A 73 -2.12 24.37 2.55
C TYR A 73 -2.51 22.88 2.51
N TYR A 74 -3.15 22.36 3.56
CA TYR A 74 -3.63 20.97 3.56
C TYR A 74 -4.71 20.74 2.51
N HIS A 75 -5.65 21.67 2.37
CA HIS A 75 -6.69 21.58 1.34
C HIS A 75 -6.07 21.59 -0.07
N TRP A 76 -5.04 22.40 -0.29
CA TRP A 76 -4.27 22.39 -1.54
C TRP A 76 -3.57 21.05 -1.80
N LEU A 77 -2.88 20.48 -0.80
CA LEU A 77 -2.21 19.18 -0.93
C LEU A 77 -3.20 18.05 -1.24
N GLU A 78 -4.33 18.04 -0.55
CA GLU A 78 -5.39 17.07 -0.77
C GLU A 78 -5.89 17.12 -2.22
N VAL A 79 -6.29 18.31 -2.69
CA VAL A 79 -6.76 18.47 -4.08
C VAL A 79 -5.67 18.13 -5.10
N ALA A 80 -4.41 18.51 -4.84
CA ALA A 80 -3.28 18.17 -5.71
C ALA A 80 -3.08 16.65 -5.84
N SER A 81 -3.23 15.90 -4.73
CA SER A 81 -3.13 14.44 -4.74
C SER A 81 -4.27 13.76 -5.51
N TYR A 82 -5.49 14.31 -5.45
CA TYR A 82 -6.61 13.82 -6.24
C TYR A 82 -6.37 14.01 -7.74
N LEU A 83 -5.84 15.16 -8.16
CA LEU A 83 -5.57 15.42 -9.58
C LEU A 83 -4.51 14.46 -10.15
N ASP A 84 -3.45 14.18 -9.40
CA ASP A 84 -2.41 13.21 -9.78
C ASP A 84 -3.02 11.80 -9.99
N SER A 85 -3.94 11.40 -9.11
CA SER A 85 -4.64 10.10 -9.22
C SER A 85 -5.54 9.97 -10.46
N ILE A 86 -6.12 11.09 -10.93
CA ILE A 86 -6.99 11.12 -12.11
C ILE A 86 -6.15 10.99 -13.39
N GLU A 87 -5.00 11.65 -13.46
CA GLU A 87 -4.09 11.55 -14.62
C GLU A 87 -3.58 10.11 -14.81
N GLU A 88 -3.14 9.44 -13.73
CA GLU A 88 -2.69 8.05 -13.80
C GLU A 88 -3.79 7.08 -14.27
N ALA A 89 -5.03 7.30 -13.83
CA ALA A 89 -6.17 6.46 -14.23
C ALA A 89 -6.45 6.57 -15.74
N THR A 90 -6.28 7.77 -16.31
CA THR A 90 -6.46 7.97 -17.75
C THR A 90 -5.38 7.32 -18.59
N GLU A 91 -4.12 7.31 -18.13
CA GLU A 91 -2.99 6.70 -18.86
C GLU A 91 -3.07 5.16 -18.89
N LYS A 92 -3.37 4.53 -17.75
CA LYS A 92 -3.51 3.06 -17.63
C LYS A 92 -4.68 2.49 -18.44
N SER A 93 -5.73 3.28 -18.67
CA SER A 93 -6.89 2.85 -19.46
C SER A 93 -6.55 2.61 -20.94
N ASN A 94 -5.58 3.36 -21.49
CA ASN A 94 -5.15 3.25 -22.88
C ASN A 94 -4.20 2.06 -23.11
N GLU A 95 -3.35 1.74 -22.13
CA GLU A 95 -2.43 0.60 -22.20
C GLU A 95 -3.17 -0.75 -22.13
N PHE A 96 -4.22 -0.83 -21.29
CA PHE A 96 -5.03 -2.05 -21.13
C PHE A 96 -5.82 -2.41 -22.40
N GLN A 97 -6.29 -1.42 -23.18
CA GLN A 97 -6.91 -1.67 -24.48
C GLN A 97 -5.94 -2.29 -25.48
N GLN A 98 -4.67 -1.87 -25.48
CA GLN A 98 -3.66 -2.35 -26.43
C GLN A 98 -3.21 -3.79 -26.16
N VAL A 99 -3.11 -4.20 -24.89
CA VAL A 99 -2.74 -5.57 -24.49
C VAL A 99 -3.87 -6.56 -24.81
N ARG A 100 -5.13 -6.14 -24.67
CA ARG A 100 -6.31 -6.99 -24.93
C ARG A 100 -6.43 -7.38 -26.41
N GLU A 101 -6.07 -6.50 -27.34
CA GLU A 101 -6.12 -6.79 -28.78
C GLU A 101 -5.04 -7.80 -29.22
N LYS A 102 -3.83 -7.71 -28.67
CA LYS A 102 -2.72 -8.63 -29.00
C LYS A 102 -2.95 -10.06 -28.48
N GLY A 103 -3.57 -10.21 -27.30
CA GLY A 103 -3.91 -11.52 -26.74
C GLY A 103 -4.99 -12.26 -27.54
N TRP A 104 -5.98 -11.53 -28.06
CA TRP A 104 -7.08 -12.10 -28.83
C TRP A 104 -6.68 -12.59 -30.23
N GLN A 105 -5.67 -11.96 -30.86
CA GLN A 105 -5.11 -12.43 -32.13
C GLN A 105 -4.35 -13.76 -31.96
N LYS A 106 -3.46 -13.85 -30.97
CA LYS A 106 -2.65 -15.05 -30.72
C LYS A 106 -3.48 -16.30 -30.38
N TRP A 107 -4.60 -16.11 -29.67
CA TRP A 107 -5.50 -17.21 -29.32
C TRP A 107 -6.29 -17.73 -30.55
N ARG A 108 -6.53 -16.87 -31.54
CA ARG A 108 -7.21 -17.24 -32.80
C ARG A 108 -6.31 -18.13 -33.68
N ASP A 109 -5.02 -17.84 -33.72
CA ASP A 109 -4.04 -18.60 -34.52
C ASP A 109 -3.77 -20.00 -33.95
N LEU A 110 -3.83 -20.15 -32.62
CA LEU A 110 -3.66 -21.46 -31.96
C LEU A 110 -4.85 -22.41 -32.21
N ARG A 111 -6.05 -21.88 -32.45
CA ARG A 111 -7.24 -22.68 -32.71
C ARG A 111 -7.31 -23.25 -34.13
N SER A 112 -6.58 -22.67 -35.08
CA SER A 112 -6.46 -23.22 -36.44
C SER A 112 -5.50 -24.41 -36.55
N PHE A 113 -4.75 -24.74 -35.50
CA PHE A 113 -3.78 -25.85 -35.51
C PHE A 113 -4.42 -27.19 -35.09
N ASN A 114 -5.61 -27.50 -35.59
CA ASN A 114 -6.30 -28.78 -35.34
C ASN A 114 -6.05 -29.77 -36.50
N GLY A 115 -4.76 -29.94 -36.85
CA GLY A 115 -4.29 -30.88 -37.86
C GLY A 115 -3.91 -32.24 -37.24
N SER A 116 -4.80 -33.21 -37.36
CA SER A 116 -4.49 -34.61 -37.64
C SER A 116 -3.45 -35.34 -36.77
N PHE A 117 -3.71 -35.51 -35.46
CA PHE A 117 -3.06 -36.57 -34.68
C PHE A 117 -3.91 -37.85 -34.66
N ALA A 118 -3.76 -38.66 -35.72
CA ALA A 118 -4.27 -40.03 -35.77
C ALA A 118 -3.29 -40.97 -35.04
N VAL A 119 -3.41 -41.05 -33.71
CA VAL A 119 -2.66 -42.03 -32.90
C VAL A 119 -3.42 -43.35 -32.88
N ARG A 120 -2.72 -44.40 -33.33
CA ARG A 120 -3.18 -45.79 -33.42
C ARG A 120 -3.73 -46.30 -32.09
N TYR A 121 -5.04 -46.56 -32.09
CA TYR A 121 -5.77 -47.34 -31.09
C TYR A 121 -5.23 -48.77 -31.03
N PHE A 122 -4.92 -49.30 -29.83
CA PHE A 122 -5.35 -50.65 -29.39
C PHE A 122 -4.90 -51.05 -27.96
N ALA A 123 -4.24 -50.18 -27.18
CA ALA A 123 -3.91 -50.49 -25.77
C ALA A 123 -4.03 -49.28 -24.81
N VAL A 124 -5.00 -48.39 -25.05
CA VAL A 124 -5.11 -47.09 -24.36
C VAL A 124 -6.34 -46.91 -23.41
N PRO A 125 -7.39 -47.77 -23.34
CA PRO A 125 -8.58 -47.39 -22.57
C PRO A 125 -8.38 -47.38 -21.04
N VAL A 126 -7.39 -48.10 -20.49
CA VAL A 126 -7.18 -48.19 -19.03
C VAL A 126 -6.30 -47.05 -18.50
N THR A 127 -5.37 -46.52 -19.28
CA THR A 127 -4.50 -45.41 -18.83
C THR A 127 -5.21 -44.05 -18.89
N ILE A 128 -6.15 -43.86 -19.83
CA ILE A 128 -6.95 -42.63 -19.93
C ILE A 128 -7.92 -42.50 -18.75
N THR A 129 -8.54 -43.60 -18.30
CA THR A 129 -9.49 -43.53 -17.18
C THR A 129 -8.81 -43.23 -15.86
N ILE A 130 -7.64 -43.84 -15.59
CA ILE A 130 -6.86 -43.57 -14.37
C ILE A 130 -6.38 -42.11 -14.35
N THR A 131 -5.84 -41.60 -15.46
CA THR A 131 -5.38 -40.20 -15.54
C THR A 131 -6.51 -39.20 -15.41
N ALA A 132 -7.69 -39.47 -15.98
CA ALA A 132 -8.87 -38.63 -15.82
C ALA A 132 -9.37 -38.61 -14.36
N ILE A 133 -9.41 -39.76 -13.68
CA ILE A 133 -9.81 -39.85 -12.27
C ILE A 133 -8.79 -39.11 -11.38
N LEU A 134 -7.48 -39.31 -11.60
CA LEU A 134 -6.45 -38.60 -10.85
C LEU A 134 -6.52 -37.09 -11.07
N LEU A 135 -6.78 -36.64 -12.30
CA LEU A 135 -7.00 -35.23 -12.61
C LEU A 135 -8.23 -34.68 -11.88
N ILE A 136 -9.35 -35.41 -11.88
CA ILE A 136 -10.57 -35.01 -11.17
C ILE A 136 -10.32 -34.93 -9.66
N VAL A 137 -9.63 -35.92 -9.08
CA VAL A 137 -9.29 -35.93 -7.65
C VAL A 137 -8.36 -34.78 -7.30
N VAL A 138 -7.32 -34.53 -8.09
CA VAL A 138 -6.39 -33.39 -7.87
C VAL A 138 -7.14 -32.06 -8.00
N THR A 139 -8.01 -31.92 -9.00
CA THR A 139 -8.80 -30.70 -9.21
C THR A 139 -9.81 -30.51 -8.07
N ALA A 140 -10.48 -31.58 -7.62
CA ALA A 140 -11.41 -31.53 -6.50
C ALA A 140 -10.68 -31.17 -5.20
N LEU A 141 -9.52 -31.77 -4.94
CA LEU A 141 -8.69 -31.43 -3.78
C LEU A 141 -8.20 -29.98 -3.85
N PHE A 142 -7.90 -29.45 -5.04
CA PHE A 142 -7.49 -28.06 -5.21
C PHE A 142 -8.65 -27.07 -5.00
N VAL A 143 -9.86 -27.43 -5.46
CA VAL A 143 -11.07 -26.62 -5.28
C VAL A 143 -11.61 -26.69 -3.84
N MET A 144 -11.37 -27.80 -3.13
CA MET A 144 -11.82 -28.01 -1.75
C MET A 144 -10.91 -27.37 -0.69
N LYS A 145 -9.71 -26.91 -1.03
CA LYS A 145 -8.89 -26.16 -0.07
C LYS A 145 -9.59 -24.84 0.24
N PRO A 146 -9.86 -24.52 1.51
CA PRO A 146 -10.39 -23.21 1.85
C PRO A 146 -9.44 -22.13 1.33
N PRO A 147 -9.96 -20.97 0.91
CA PRO A 147 -9.10 -19.87 0.51
C PRO A 147 -8.14 -19.53 1.67
N PRO A 148 -6.90 -19.15 1.37
CA PRO A 148 -5.93 -18.81 2.41
C PRO A 148 -6.50 -17.68 3.28
N THR A 149 -6.40 -17.86 4.59
CA THR A 149 -6.83 -16.86 5.54
C THR A 149 -5.90 -15.64 5.50
N LEU A 150 -6.30 -14.54 6.15
CA LEU A 150 -5.45 -13.36 6.29
C LEU A 150 -4.12 -13.72 6.97
N ASN A 151 -4.19 -14.51 8.05
CA ASN A 151 -3.04 -15.03 8.78
C ASN A 151 -2.11 -15.86 7.86
N ASP A 152 -2.66 -16.77 7.05
CA ASP A 152 -1.87 -17.60 6.12
C ASP A 152 -1.09 -16.73 5.12
N ASN A 153 -1.74 -15.67 4.60
CA ASN A 153 -1.10 -14.75 3.66
C ASN A 153 0.01 -13.92 4.31
N ILE A 154 -0.17 -13.50 5.56
CA ILE A 154 0.86 -12.79 6.33
C ILE A 154 2.03 -13.73 6.65
N ASN A 155 1.77 -14.98 7.06
CA ASN A 155 2.78 -16.01 7.33
C ASN A 155 3.65 -16.29 6.11
N ALA A 156 3.03 -16.45 4.93
CA ALA A 156 3.75 -16.61 3.68
C ALA A 156 4.67 -15.41 3.39
N GLY A 157 4.27 -14.20 3.78
CA GLY A 157 5.11 -13.02 3.69
C GLY A 157 6.35 -13.07 4.59
N PHE A 158 6.21 -13.59 5.83
CA PHE A 158 7.34 -13.79 6.73
C PHE A 158 8.34 -14.82 6.20
N GLU A 159 7.87 -15.89 5.55
CA GLU A 159 8.76 -16.86 4.89
C GLU A 159 9.62 -16.17 3.81
N VAL A 160 9.02 -15.31 2.98
CA VAL A 160 9.77 -14.50 2.00
C VAL A 160 10.77 -13.58 2.71
N ALA A 161 10.35 -12.86 3.75
CA ALA A 161 11.23 -11.97 4.50
C ALA A 161 12.44 -12.70 5.09
N ALA A 162 12.23 -13.89 5.68
CA ALA A 162 13.29 -14.72 6.24
C ALA A 162 14.31 -15.19 5.18
N THR A 163 13.89 -15.39 3.93
CA THR A 163 14.80 -15.77 2.84
C THR A 163 15.61 -14.61 2.26
N VAL A 164 15.08 -13.38 2.34
CA VAL A 164 15.66 -12.19 1.70
C VAL A 164 16.59 -11.42 2.65
N GLN A 165 16.39 -11.55 3.96
CA GLN A 165 17.09 -10.79 4.99
C GLN A 165 18.35 -11.50 5.51
N ASN A 166 19.34 -10.71 5.91
CA ASN A 166 20.41 -11.20 6.77
C ASN A 166 19.91 -11.18 8.23
N PRO A 167 19.85 -12.33 8.94
CA PRO A 167 19.28 -12.41 10.29
C PRO A 167 19.97 -11.51 11.32
N GLU A 168 21.28 -11.27 11.17
CA GLU A 168 22.03 -10.40 12.10
C GLU A 168 21.60 -8.93 11.97
N GLN A 169 21.51 -8.42 10.73
CA GLN A 169 21.07 -7.04 10.46
C GLN A 169 19.61 -6.84 10.82
N LEU A 170 18.77 -7.85 10.55
CA LEU A 170 17.36 -7.83 10.87
C LEU A 170 17.12 -7.69 12.38
N THR A 171 17.89 -8.42 13.19
CA THR A 171 17.79 -8.36 14.65
C THR A 171 18.12 -6.97 15.18
N GLU A 172 19.17 -6.33 14.65
CA GLU A 172 19.55 -4.97 15.03
C GLU A 172 18.49 -3.94 14.62
N GLN A 173 17.96 -4.04 13.39
CA GLN A 173 16.90 -3.17 12.90
C GLN A 173 15.62 -3.31 13.73
N LEU A 174 15.16 -4.53 13.98
CA LEU A 174 13.96 -4.78 14.81
C LEU A 174 14.14 -4.30 16.25
N ALA A 175 15.36 -4.38 16.80
CA ALA A 175 15.66 -3.82 18.12
C ALA A 175 15.53 -2.29 18.14
N GLN A 176 15.89 -1.61 17.04
CA GLN A 176 15.70 -0.17 16.92
C GLN A 176 14.22 0.20 16.79
N LEU A 177 13.44 -0.54 15.99
CA LEU A 177 11.99 -0.34 15.88
C LEU A 177 11.35 -0.33 17.26
N LEU A 178 11.68 -1.29 18.14
CA LEU A 178 11.10 -1.39 19.48
C LEU A 178 11.48 -0.28 20.44
N LYS A 179 12.70 0.26 20.35
CA LYS A 179 13.08 1.42 21.18
C LYS A 179 12.18 2.60 20.88
N ASP A 180 11.82 2.76 19.60
CA ASP A 180 10.98 3.86 19.14
C ASP A 180 9.48 3.54 19.26
N THR A 181 9.14 2.25 19.36
CA THR A 181 7.78 1.69 19.39
C THR A 181 7.42 1.07 20.74
N SER A 182 8.01 1.52 21.84
CA SER A 182 7.47 1.16 23.16
C SER A 182 6.07 1.78 23.26
N LEU A 183 5.05 1.06 22.79
CA LEU A 183 3.62 1.43 22.78
C LEU A 183 3.02 1.45 24.19
N GLY A 184 3.86 1.68 25.19
CA GLY A 184 3.46 1.86 26.57
C GLY A 184 2.90 0.60 27.22
N ILE A 185 3.18 -0.64 26.77
CA ILE A 185 2.54 -1.90 27.24
C ILE A 185 2.35 -2.04 28.78
N ASN A 186 3.09 -1.29 29.59
CA ASN A 186 2.96 -1.22 31.04
C ASN A 186 1.97 -0.15 31.58
N ASP A 187 1.32 0.61 30.71
CA ASP A 187 0.35 1.66 31.05
C ASP A 187 -1.04 1.02 31.19
N PRO A 188 -1.65 1.06 32.39
CA PRO A 188 -2.94 0.42 32.64
C PRO A 188 -4.09 1.04 31.84
N ASP A 189 -3.93 2.24 31.26
CA ASP A 189 -4.97 2.96 30.55
C ASP A 189 -4.98 2.68 29.03
N ILE A 190 -4.14 1.76 28.54
CA ILE A 190 -4.08 1.42 27.11
C ILE A 190 -5.34 0.69 26.65
N SER A 191 -5.89 1.17 25.53
CA SER A 191 -7.03 0.53 24.89
C SER A 191 -6.70 -0.89 24.38
N GLN A 192 -7.66 -1.80 24.51
CA GLN A 192 -7.54 -3.19 24.03
C GLN A 192 -7.10 -3.32 22.55
N PRO A 193 -7.58 -2.51 21.57
CA PRO A 193 -7.07 -2.56 20.21
C PRO A 193 -5.57 -2.25 20.09
N ILE A 194 -5.05 -1.30 20.89
CA ILE A 194 -3.62 -0.98 20.89
C ILE A 194 -2.80 -2.14 21.48
N LEU A 195 -3.31 -2.80 22.53
CA LEU A 195 -2.67 -4.02 23.07
C LEU A 195 -2.66 -5.16 22.05
N ALA A 196 -3.75 -5.36 21.31
CA ALA A 196 -3.83 -6.37 20.25
C ALA A 196 -2.82 -6.09 19.13
N PHE A 197 -2.75 -4.84 18.66
CA PHE A 197 -1.75 -4.40 17.68
C PHE A 197 -0.33 -4.64 18.19
N SER A 198 -0.04 -4.26 19.44
CA SER A 198 1.27 -4.46 20.07
C SER A 198 1.64 -5.95 20.18
N ALA A 199 0.68 -6.80 20.54
CA ALA A 199 0.88 -8.25 20.56
C ALA A 199 1.20 -8.79 19.16
N GLY A 200 0.55 -8.26 18.12
CA GLY A 200 0.87 -8.57 16.73
C GLY A 200 2.30 -8.20 16.35
N VAL A 201 2.75 -7.00 16.75
CA VAL A 201 4.13 -6.53 16.54
C VAL A 201 5.14 -7.49 17.18
N GLU A 202 4.92 -7.87 18.44
CA GLU A 202 5.82 -8.80 19.16
C GLU A 202 5.85 -10.19 18.54
N VAL A 203 4.70 -10.74 18.13
CA VAL A 203 4.65 -12.05 17.44
C VAL A 203 5.38 -12.01 16.11
N ALA A 204 5.21 -10.94 15.33
CA ALA A 204 5.90 -10.77 14.06
C ALA A 204 7.42 -10.69 14.23
N LYS A 205 7.88 -9.94 15.23
CA LYS A 205 9.30 -9.89 15.57
C LYS A 205 9.82 -11.27 15.96
N ALA A 206 9.13 -11.96 16.88
CA ALA A 206 9.52 -13.30 17.32
C ALA A 206 9.66 -14.24 16.11
N THR A 207 8.68 -14.21 15.20
CA THR A 207 8.68 -14.96 13.93
C THR A 207 9.91 -14.65 13.05
N LEU A 208 10.24 -13.36 12.87
CA LEU A 208 11.39 -12.93 12.06
C LEU A 208 12.75 -13.27 12.68
N THR A 209 12.81 -13.40 14.00
CA THR A 209 14.04 -13.73 14.76
C THR A 209 14.16 -15.23 15.09
N ASP A 210 13.25 -16.07 14.58
CA ASP A 210 13.15 -17.50 14.93
C ASP A 210 13.06 -17.76 16.45
N ILE A 211 12.41 -16.83 17.16
CA ILE A 211 12.10 -16.94 18.58
C ILE A 211 10.66 -17.41 18.71
N THR A 212 10.41 -18.40 19.56
CA THR A 212 9.03 -18.85 19.84
C THR A 212 8.23 -17.71 20.49
N PRO A 213 7.13 -17.24 19.86
CA PRO A 213 6.28 -16.22 20.46
C PRO A 213 5.60 -16.74 21.73
N SER A 214 5.29 -15.85 22.68
CA SER A 214 4.49 -16.22 23.85
C SER A 214 3.09 -16.68 23.41
N THR A 215 2.66 -17.83 23.91
CA THR A 215 1.31 -18.38 23.66
C THR A 215 0.21 -17.42 24.13
N GLU A 216 0.50 -16.53 25.09
CA GLU A 216 -0.46 -15.52 25.55
C GLU A 216 -0.77 -14.48 24.46
N MET A 217 0.18 -14.21 23.56
CA MET A 217 0.01 -13.22 22.49
C MET A 217 -0.82 -13.74 21.32
N SER A 218 -0.87 -15.06 21.10
CA SER A 218 -1.66 -15.63 19.99
C SER A 218 -3.16 -15.64 20.27
N VAL A 219 -3.58 -15.47 21.53
CA VAL A 219 -5.01 -15.38 21.91
C VAL A 219 -5.72 -14.23 21.19
N TRP A 220 -5.00 -13.18 20.82
CA TRP A 220 -5.56 -12.04 20.08
C TRP A 220 -6.02 -12.39 18.67
N ALA A 221 -5.41 -13.41 18.03
CA ALA A 221 -5.76 -13.86 16.69
C ALA A 221 -7.22 -14.38 16.59
N ASP A 222 -7.75 -14.90 17.69
CA ASP A 222 -9.12 -15.43 17.78
C ASP A 222 -10.08 -14.47 18.52
N SER A 223 -9.59 -13.28 18.90
CA SER A 223 -10.37 -12.28 19.64
C SER A 223 -11.16 -11.35 18.72
N GLN A 224 -12.02 -10.50 19.29
CA GLN A 224 -12.67 -9.42 18.55
C GLN A 224 -11.70 -8.35 18.01
N TRP A 225 -10.44 -8.36 18.45
CA TRP A 225 -9.37 -7.45 18.05
C TRP A 225 -8.35 -8.13 17.11
N ALA A 226 -8.76 -9.24 16.47
CA ALA A 226 -7.90 -9.98 15.55
C ALA A 226 -7.40 -9.12 14.37
N ASN A 227 -8.17 -8.12 13.93
CA ASN A 227 -7.74 -7.25 12.83
C ASN A 227 -6.59 -6.32 13.23
N GLU A 228 -6.60 -5.79 14.45
CA GLU A 228 -5.51 -5.00 15.01
C GLU A 228 -4.26 -5.84 15.22
N TYR A 229 -4.45 -7.07 15.73
CA TYR A 229 -3.37 -8.04 15.85
C TYR A 229 -2.71 -8.34 14.50
N GLU A 230 -3.49 -8.68 13.47
CA GLU A 230 -2.95 -8.94 12.13
C GLU A 230 -2.37 -7.68 11.48
N LEU A 231 -2.92 -6.50 11.76
CA LEU A 231 -2.36 -5.22 11.32
C LEU A 231 -0.97 -4.99 11.90
N GLY A 232 -0.76 -5.26 13.20
CA GLY A 232 0.54 -5.17 13.85
C GLY A 232 1.56 -6.11 13.22
N ARG A 233 1.14 -7.34 12.88
CA ARG A 233 2.01 -8.31 12.21
C ARG A 233 2.39 -7.87 10.80
N TRP A 234 1.41 -7.48 10.01
CA TRP A 234 1.60 -7.00 8.64
C TRP A 234 2.47 -5.74 8.59
N PHE A 235 2.31 -4.85 9.57
CA PHE A 235 3.14 -3.65 9.71
C PHE A 235 4.62 -3.99 9.85
N VAL A 236 4.99 -4.88 10.78
CA VAL A 236 6.39 -5.29 10.99
C VAL A 236 6.97 -5.95 9.75
N LEU A 237 6.17 -6.77 9.06
CA LEU A 237 6.57 -7.38 7.80
C LEU A 237 6.90 -6.31 6.74
N LEU A 238 6.02 -5.32 6.53
CA LEU A 238 6.27 -4.23 5.59
C LEU A 238 7.50 -3.42 5.98
N TRP A 239 7.61 -3.02 7.25
CA TRP A 239 8.70 -2.22 7.78
C TRP A 239 10.05 -2.92 7.59
N THR A 240 10.08 -4.24 7.80
CA THR A 240 11.24 -5.09 7.55
C THR A 240 11.61 -5.09 6.07
N MET A 241 10.63 -5.29 5.19
CA MET A 241 10.87 -5.45 3.77
C MET A 241 11.26 -4.16 3.06
N VAL A 242 10.86 -2.99 3.54
CA VAL A 242 11.32 -1.69 2.98
C VAL A 242 12.74 -1.30 3.42
N GLN A 243 13.36 -2.07 4.31
CA GLN A 243 14.73 -1.85 4.76
C GLN A 243 15.72 -2.84 4.18
N THR A 244 15.25 -3.92 3.56
CA THR A 244 16.18 -4.85 2.92
C THR A 244 16.89 -4.16 1.75
N PRO A 245 18.22 -4.26 1.65
CA PRO A 245 18.95 -3.79 0.48
C PRO A 245 18.75 -4.69 -0.74
N ALA A 246 18.22 -5.90 -0.52
CA ALA A 246 17.98 -6.87 -1.58
C ALA A 246 16.76 -6.52 -2.43
N ALA A 247 16.76 -6.94 -3.69
CA ALA A 247 15.62 -6.77 -4.57
C ALA A 247 14.43 -7.62 -4.08
N VAL A 248 13.27 -6.98 -3.90
CA VAL A 248 12.05 -7.65 -3.43
C VAL A 248 11.18 -7.99 -4.66
N PRO A 249 10.68 -9.23 -4.80
CA PRO A 249 9.87 -9.60 -5.96
C PRO A 249 8.56 -8.80 -6.06
N ALA A 250 8.13 -8.47 -7.28
CA ALA A 250 6.84 -7.76 -7.51
C ALA A 250 5.62 -8.53 -6.97
N ASP A 251 5.69 -9.87 -6.99
CA ASP A 251 4.63 -10.73 -6.46
C ASP A 251 4.46 -10.57 -4.94
N PHE A 252 5.55 -10.32 -4.21
CA PHE A 252 5.49 -10.00 -2.78
C PHE A 252 4.69 -8.72 -2.56
N TRP A 253 5.03 -7.61 -3.25
CA TRP A 253 4.32 -6.34 -3.11
C TRP A 253 2.84 -6.45 -3.50
N ARG A 254 2.51 -7.22 -4.54
CA ARG A 254 1.13 -7.51 -4.92
C ARG A 254 0.36 -8.23 -3.81
N GLN A 255 0.99 -9.22 -3.18
CA GLN A 255 0.39 -9.94 -2.05
C GLN A 255 0.20 -9.02 -0.85
N GLN A 256 1.18 -8.20 -0.51
CA GLN A 256 1.08 -7.25 0.60
C GLN A 256 -0.02 -6.21 0.38
N ARG A 257 -0.21 -5.75 -0.85
CA ARG A 257 -1.32 -4.87 -1.20
C ARG A 257 -2.67 -5.57 -0.97
N ALA A 258 -2.84 -6.81 -1.40
CA ALA A 258 -4.09 -7.56 -1.21
C ALA A 258 -4.41 -7.79 0.28
N ILE A 259 -3.38 -8.02 1.11
CA ILE A 259 -3.51 -8.09 2.58
C ILE A 259 -4.00 -6.75 3.13
N GLY A 260 -3.37 -5.63 2.73
CA GLY A 260 -3.76 -4.29 3.15
C GLY A 260 -5.19 -3.91 2.71
N GLU A 261 -5.62 -4.29 1.50
CA GLU A 261 -6.98 -4.07 1.01
C GLU A 261 -8.01 -4.87 1.83
N THR A 262 -7.65 -6.10 2.22
CA THR A 262 -8.47 -6.93 3.12
C THR A 262 -8.61 -6.29 4.51
N LEU A 263 -7.51 -5.82 5.09
CA LEU A 263 -7.51 -5.11 6.37
C LEU A 263 -8.36 -3.83 6.29
N GLN A 264 -8.15 -3.01 5.26
CA GLN A 264 -8.92 -1.79 5.03
C GLN A 264 -10.42 -2.06 4.91
N ALA A 265 -10.82 -3.09 4.17
CA ALA A 265 -12.22 -3.47 4.05
C ALA A 265 -12.82 -3.84 5.43
N ARG A 266 -12.10 -4.64 6.23
CA ARG A 266 -12.56 -5.05 7.56
C ARG A 266 -12.72 -3.86 8.52
N PHE A 267 -11.73 -2.97 8.58
CA PHE A 267 -11.82 -1.74 9.39
C PHE A 267 -12.94 -0.81 8.90
N SER A 268 -13.12 -0.67 7.58
CA SER A 268 -14.19 0.16 7.00
C SER A 268 -15.59 -0.33 7.35
N THR A 269 -15.78 -1.63 7.54
CA THR A 269 -17.06 -2.24 7.91
C THR A 269 -17.36 -2.20 9.41
N ARG A 270 -16.41 -1.76 10.25
CA ARG A 270 -16.59 -1.71 11.69
C ARG A 270 -17.60 -0.62 12.08
N SER A 271 -18.47 -0.95 13.02
CA SER A 271 -19.41 -0.01 13.63
C SER A 271 -19.48 -0.26 15.15
N PRO A 272 -19.31 0.77 15.99
CA PRO A 272 -18.99 2.16 15.63
C PRO A 272 -17.56 2.30 15.08
N ARG A 273 -17.31 3.35 14.29
CA ARG A 273 -15.95 3.79 13.98
C ARG A 273 -15.48 4.70 15.11
N ASP A 274 -14.56 4.18 15.91
CA ASP A 274 -13.84 4.98 16.90
C ASP A 274 -12.69 5.75 16.23
N ASP A 275 -12.13 6.71 16.97
CA ASP A 275 -11.02 7.55 16.49
C ASP A 275 -9.78 6.73 16.11
N ILE A 276 -9.58 5.59 16.77
CA ILE A 276 -8.50 4.64 16.47
C ILE A 276 -8.72 4.01 15.09
N THR A 277 -9.92 3.53 14.80
CA THR A 277 -10.28 2.93 13.52
C THR A 277 -10.12 3.95 12.38
N GLU A 278 -10.55 5.19 12.59
CA GLU A 278 -10.40 6.25 11.59
C GLU A 278 -8.92 6.58 11.35
N THR A 279 -8.12 6.66 12.42
CA THR A 279 -6.67 6.88 12.32
C THR A 279 -5.99 5.73 11.55
N ILE A 280 -6.34 4.47 11.84
CA ILE A 280 -5.82 3.31 11.11
C ILE A 280 -6.17 3.40 9.62
N LEU A 281 -7.40 3.78 9.28
CA LEU A 281 -7.83 3.88 7.89
C LEU A 281 -7.13 5.00 7.14
N GLU A 282 -7.17 6.22 7.68
CA GLU A 282 -6.71 7.43 7.00
C GLU A 282 -5.19 7.61 7.07
N VAL A 283 -4.60 7.34 8.23
CA VAL A 283 -3.17 7.57 8.46
C VAL A 283 -2.36 6.34 8.10
N MET A 284 -2.82 5.12 8.40
CA MET A 284 -1.98 3.93 8.15
C MET A 284 -2.27 3.29 6.80
N LEU A 285 -3.50 2.83 6.57
CA LEU A 285 -3.82 1.91 5.47
C LEU A 285 -3.90 2.59 4.10
N LYS A 286 -4.63 3.71 3.99
CA LYS A 286 -4.80 4.38 2.68
C LYS A 286 -3.47 4.79 2.03
N PRO A 287 -2.55 5.48 2.72
CA PRO A 287 -1.31 5.92 2.07
C PRO A 287 -0.36 4.73 1.82
N ALA A 288 -0.30 3.75 2.74
CA ALA A 288 0.48 2.53 2.53
C ALA A 288 0.01 1.77 1.28
N LEU A 289 -1.30 1.64 1.07
CA LEU A 289 -1.87 0.97 -0.12
C LEU A 289 -1.53 1.70 -1.42
N SER A 290 -1.52 3.03 -1.42
CA SER A 290 -1.08 3.83 -2.57
C SER A 290 0.38 3.52 -2.92
N LEU A 291 1.27 3.52 -1.93
CA LEU A 291 2.70 3.23 -2.12
C LEU A 291 2.94 1.76 -2.52
N LEU A 292 2.20 0.81 -1.97
CA LEU A 292 2.26 -0.60 -2.37
C LEU A 292 1.81 -0.82 -3.82
N SER A 293 0.84 -0.05 -4.30
CA SER A 293 0.44 -0.06 -5.72
C SER A 293 1.58 0.42 -6.63
N GLN A 294 2.36 1.41 -6.21
CA GLN A 294 3.54 1.87 -6.94
C GLN A 294 4.65 0.80 -6.93
N LEU A 295 4.95 0.20 -5.76
CA LEU A 295 5.94 -0.89 -5.63
C LEU A 295 5.55 -2.14 -6.42
N GLN A 296 4.26 -2.43 -6.60
CA GLN A 296 3.83 -3.52 -7.48
C GLN A 296 4.31 -3.31 -8.93
N ASN A 297 4.31 -2.07 -9.41
CA ASN A 297 4.76 -1.73 -10.78
C ASN A 297 6.28 -1.53 -10.86
N LYS A 298 6.89 -1.03 -9.78
CA LYS A 298 8.32 -0.76 -9.68
C LYS A 298 8.88 -1.36 -8.37
N PRO A 299 9.10 -2.68 -8.33
CA PRO A 299 9.38 -3.43 -7.10
C PRO A 299 10.67 -3.06 -6.37
N ASN A 300 11.60 -2.40 -7.06
CA ASN A 300 12.90 -2.00 -6.53
C ASN A 300 13.09 -0.47 -6.60
N ASP A 301 12.01 0.30 -6.68
CA ASP A 301 12.07 1.76 -6.66
C ASP A 301 12.46 2.24 -5.26
N GLN A 302 13.70 2.73 -5.13
CA GLN A 302 14.26 3.17 -3.85
C GLN A 302 13.52 4.37 -3.28
N GLU A 303 12.99 5.25 -4.13
CA GLU A 303 12.27 6.44 -3.68
C GLU A 303 10.93 6.04 -3.07
N VAL A 304 10.15 5.20 -3.77
CA VAL A 304 8.87 4.70 -3.25
C VAL A 304 9.08 3.87 -1.98
N THR A 305 10.14 3.07 -1.93
CA THR A 305 10.50 2.29 -0.74
C THR A 305 10.84 3.20 0.45
N ALA A 306 11.58 4.29 0.23
CA ALA A 306 11.89 5.29 1.25
C ALA A 306 10.62 6.00 1.74
N GLN A 307 9.73 6.41 0.83
CA GLN A 307 8.44 7.02 1.18
C GLN A 307 7.59 6.06 2.03
N LEU A 308 7.52 4.76 1.67
CA LEU A 308 6.79 3.78 2.46
C LEU A 308 7.40 3.60 3.85
N ARG A 309 8.73 3.59 3.96
CA ARG A 309 9.43 3.52 5.25
C ARG A 309 9.11 4.72 6.15
N GLU A 310 9.21 5.93 5.61
CA GLU A 310 8.87 7.16 6.35
C GLU A 310 7.41 7.17 6.78
N HIS A 311 6.51 6.74 5.88
CA HIS A 311 5.09 6.62 6.17
C HIS A 311 4.80 5.65 7.31
N LEU A 312 5.40 4.45 7.27
CA LEU A 312 5.24 3.45 8.33
C LEU A 312 5.77 3.97 9.67
N ALA A 313 6.91 4.67 9.67
CA ALA A 313 7.46 5.30 10.88
C ALA A 313 6.55 6.43 11.43
N PHE A 314 5.91 7.19 10.57
CA PHE A 314 4.94 8.21 10.99
C PHE A 314 3.64 7.58 11.52
N ALA A 315 3.12 6.56 10.84
CA ALA A 315 1.88 5.90 11.22
C ALA A 315 1.99 5.23 12.60
N ILE A 316 3.12 4.60 12.91
CA ILE A 316 3.32 3.96 14.21
C ILE A 316 3.45 4.97 15.34
N TRP A 317 4.08 6.13 15.06
CA TRP A 317 4.08 7.24 15.99
C TRP A 317 2.67 7.77 16.22
N GLY A 318 1.84 7.89 15.17
CA GLY A 318 0.44 8.28 15.30
C GLY A 318 -0.38 7.34 16.20
N ILE A 319 -0.21 6.02 16.03
CA ILE A 319 -0.89 5.01 16.86
C ILE A 319 -0.43 5.08 18.32
N SER A 320 0.83 5.41 18.59
CA SER A 320 1.35 5.50 19.96
C SER A 320 0.87 6.73 20.74
N GLN A 321 0.29 7.71 20.07
CA GLN A 321 -0.28 8.91 20.70
C GLN A 321 -1.77 8.80 21.04
N LEU A 322 -2.43 7.71 20.61
CA LEU A 322 -3.84 7.42 20.88
C LEU A 322 -4.00 6.63 22.18
#